data_AF-A0A7S4CRL4-F1
#
_entry.id   AF-A0A7S4CRL4-F1
#
_cell.length_a   1.000
_cell.length_b   1.000
_cell.length_c   1.000
_cell.angle_alpha   90.00
_cell.angle_beta   90.00
_cell.angle_gamma   90.00
#
_symmetry.space_group_name_H-M   'P 1'
#
loop_
_entity.id
_entity.type
_entity.pdbx_description
1 polymer ?
#
loop_
_entity_poly.entity_id
_entity_poly.type
_entity_poly.pdbx_seq_one_letter_code
_entity_poly.pdbx_strand_id
1 'polypeptide(L)'
;MAAVDDTKDDPAAAEAASLQSSARRAAGIFLHPSASESRYATTVLVTAATSGYSQFLYSWMCRADALRLRYLVVALDPTLFHDLSGELPPGHDLGRHIGLHDVSRDWNISDDSVSSSFHNYNAGRYIATVCGKSKVASIILSAGLDVLFLDSDVGILRPPTLMIPTSPLVHYTYQPEHGPRPDSRLPDCTDQGPPVGNTGVYWARSSPVMINWFRATHDICLTTRSKSEQPLFWQVFQTVPLERVRCSKFPPPTTPYVCTLSPCMTPTGFIKLLRSPNQVVQWLAKNRAHPDRLLLAHPNWVIGSAPKKAMLKQLQLWFLGEDDKTCSAEANRTTMQVWAKASASWSAQRTGTAVREWKTAVARQEFKTAVLHPRIHQANSMLWTGAMLKKTVNNVLHVRGSEVASQDRKSTSLRDALD
;
A
#
# COMPACT_ATOMS: atom_id res chain seq x y z
N MET A 1 -20.81 -16.71 44.81
CA MET A 1 -21.02 -16.60 43.34
C MET A 1 -19.64 -16.42 42.73
N ALA A 2 -19.13 -17.44 42.04
CA ALA A 2 -17.87 -17.31 41.31
C ALA A 2 -18.15 -16.46 40.06
N ALA A 3 -17.40 -15.37 39.88
CA ALA A 3 -17.43 -14.61 38.64
C ALA A 3 -17.00 -15.56 37.51
N VAL A 4 -17.92 -15.82 36.59
CA VAL A 4 -17.61 -16.51 35.35
C VAL A 4 -16.69 -15.57 34.58
N ASP A 5 -15.47 -16.02 34.32
CA ASP A 5 -14.47 -15.29 33.54
C ASP A 5 -14.87 -15.31 32.06
N ASP A 6 -15.78 -14.41 31.69
CA ASP A 6 -16.33 -14.23 30.33
C ASP A 6 -15.27 -13.77 29.30
N THR A 7 -13.99 -13.63 29.70
CA THR A 7 -12.92 -13.17 28.81
C THR A 7 -12.26 -14.28 28.00
N LYS A 8 -12.57 -15.55 28.28
CA LYS A 8 -11.86 -16.70 27.68
C LYS A 8 -12.15 -16.97 26.21
N ASP A 9 -13.21 -16.39 25.64
CA ASP A 9 -13.68 -16.75 24.29
C ASP A 9 -13.85 -15.55 23.34
N ASP A 10 -13.09 -14.46 23.47
CA ASP A 10 -13.09 -13.40 22.42
C ASP A 10 -12.26 -13.86 21.19
N PRO A 11 -12.90 -14.24 20.07
CA PRO A 11 -12.18 -14.74 18.90
C PRO A 11 -11.31 -13.67 18.25
N ALA A 12 -11.68 -12.38 18.39
CA ALA A 12 -10.90 -11.28 17.83
C ALA A 12 -9.61 -11.04 18.62
N ALA A 13 -9.66 -11.19 19.95
CA ALA A 13 -8.46 -11.15 20.79
C ALA A 13 -7.52 -12.32 20.49
N ALA A 14 -8.06 -13.52 20.31
CA ALA A 14 -7.28 -14.70 19.93
C ALA A 14 -6.62 -14.56 18.54
N GLU A 15 -7.36 -14.04 17.55
CA GLU A 15 -6.84 -13.75 16.22
C GLU A 15 -5.72 -12.69 16.26
N ALA A 16 -5.93 -11.60 16.99
CA ALA A 16 -4.92 -10.57 17.17
C ALA A 16 -3.66 -11.13 17.84
N ALA A 17 -3.79 -11.93 18.91
CA ALA A 17 -2.65 -12.57 19.58
C ALA A 17 -1.89 -13.52 18.66
N SER A 18 -2.62 -14.30 17.84
CA SER A 18 -2.03 -15.18 16.82
C SER A 18 -1.24 -14.38 15.77
N LEU A 19 -1.83 -13.31 15.24
CA LEU A 19 -1.17 -12.44 14.25
C LEU A 19 0.07 -11.76 14.84
N GLN A 20 0.02 -11.28 16.09
CA GLN A 20 1.19 -10.74 16.78
C GLN A 20 2.29 -11.79 16.95
N SER A 21 1.93 -13.03 17.27
CA SER A 21 2.87 -14.15 17.38
C SER A 21 3.55 -14.42 16.04
N SER A 22 2.80 -14.48 14.93
CA SER A 22 3.36 -14.60 13.58
C SER A 22 4.24 -13.42 13.19
N ALA A 23 3.85 -12.19 13.55
CA ALA A 23 4.65 -10.99 13.29
C ALA A 23 5.98 -11.00 14.05
N ARG A 24 6.00 -11.43 15.31
CA ARG A 24 7.23 -11.57 16.10
C ARG A 24 8.20 -12.58 15.48
N ARG A 25 7.69 -13.71 14.96
CA ARG A 25 8.53 -14.68 14.22
C ARG A 25 9.06 -14.09 12.91
N ALA A 26 8.25 -13.28 12.23
CA ALA A 26 8.62 -12.59 10.99
C ALA A 26 9.47 -11.33 11.18
N ALA A 27 9.81 -10.94 12.41
CA ALA A 27 10.59 -9.74 12.68
C ALA A 27 12.02 -9.87 12.13
N GLY A 28 12.52 -8.77 11.54
CA GLY A 28 13.74 -8.75 10.73
C GLY A 28 13.41 -8.93 9.24
N ILE A 29 14.10 -8.18 8.39
CA ILE A 29 13.84 -8.21 6.92
C ILE A 29 14.63 -9.31 6.21
N PHE A 30 15.76 -9.74 6.76
CA PHE A 30 16.66 -10.67 6.10
C PHE A 30 16.73 -11.98 6.87
N LEU A 31 16.81 -13.09 6.13
CA LEU A 31 17.03 -14.41 6.71
C LEU A 31 18.34 -14.53 7.47
N HIS A 32 19.41 -13.96 6.90
CA HIS A 32 20.75 -13.94 7.50
C HIS A 32 21.28 -12.50 7.47
N PRO A 33 20.86 -11.67 8.43
CA PRO A 33 21.26 -10.27 8.43
C PRO A 33 22.77 -10.15 8.68
N SER A 34 23.45 -9.37 7.85
CA SER A 34 24.77 -8.82 8.19
C SER A 34 24.67 -7.85 9.37
N ALA A 35 25.82 -7.46 9.94
CA ALA A 35 25.86 -6.52 11.07
C ALA A 35 25.18 -5.17 10.74
N SER A 36 25.31 -4.68 9.51
CA SER A 36 24.66 -3.43 9.09
C SER A 36 23.15 -3.59 8.86
N GLU A 37 22.66 -4.82 8.65
CA GLU A 37 21.25 -5.15 8.45
C GLU A 37 20.52 -5.48 9.76
N SER A 38 21.24 -5.76 10.85
CA SER A 38 20.65 -5.98 12.18
C SER A 38 19.82 -4.79 12.68
N ARG A 39 20.06 -3.58 12.16
CA ARG A 39 19.22 -2.39 12.43
C ARG A 39 17.76 -2.55 12.03
N TYR A 40 17.41 -3.56 11.23
CA TYR A 40 16.03 -3.83 10.79
C TYR A 40 15.34 -4.92 11.63
N ALA A 41 15.93 -5.33 12.76
CA ALA A 41 15.43 -6.44 13.58
C ALA A 41 14.00 -6.26 14.10
N THR A 42 13.53 -5.02 14.28
CA THR A 42 12.17 -4.69 14.73
C THR A 42 11.18 -4.49 13.60
N THR A 43 11.63 -4.45 12.35
CA THR A 43 10.76 -4.23 11.18
C THR A 43 10.28 -5.56 10.62
N VAL A 44 8.98 -5.67 10.40
CA VAL A 44 8.34 -6.79 9.70
C VAL A 44 8.04 -6.34 8.27
N LEU A 45 8.53 -7.08 7.27
CA LEU A 45 8.08 -6.95 5.90
C LEU A 45 6.72 -7.65 5.77
N VAL A 46 5.67 -6.89 5.48
CA VAL A 46 4.29 -7.39 5.47
C VAL A 46 3.71 -7.26 4.07
N THR A 47 3.01 -8.31 3.63
CA THR A 47 2.04 -8.23 2.54
C THR A 47 0.72 -8.82 3.00
N ALA A 48 -0.39 -8.37 2.41
CA ALA A 48 -1.71 -8.88 2.71
C ALA A 48 -2.47 -9.11 1.40
N ALA A 49 -3.17 -10.23 1.31
CA ALA A 49 -3.89 -10.63 0.10
C ALA A 49 -5.14 -11.44 0.46
N THR A 50 -6.03 -11.54 -0.52
CA THR A 50 -7.10 -12.54 -0.53
C THR A 50 -6.80 -13.64 -1.53
N SER A 51 -7.55 -14.73 -1.48
CA SER A 51 -7.53 -15.82 -2.46
C SER A 51 -7.71 -15.32 -3.90
N GLY A 52 -8.46 -14.23 -4.09
CA GLY A 52 -8.60 -13.54 -5.39
C GLY A 52 -7.32 -12.87 -5.93
N TYR A 53 -6.33 -12.62 -5.07
CA TYR A 53 -5.02 -12.05 -5.42
C TYR A 53 -3.86 -13.05 -5.27
N SER A 54 -4.17 -14.35 -5.07
CA SER A 54 -3.19 -15.42 -4.82
C SER A 54 -2.05 -15.46 -5.86
N GLN A 55 -2.33 -15.30 -7.16
CA GLN A 55 -1.27 -15.31 -8.18
C GLN A 55 -0.29 -14.14 -8.02
N PHE A 56 -0.77 -12.95 -7.66
CA PHE A 56 0.12 -11.80 -7.39
C PHE A 56 0.97 -12.09 -6.15
N LEU A 57 0.34 -12.59 -5.09
CA LEU A 57 1.02 -12.99 -3.87
C LEU A 57 2.10 -14.05 -4.13
N TYR A 58 1.81 -15.13 -4.86
CA TYR A 58 2.81 -16.16 -5.14
C TYR A 58 3.97 -15.61 -5.99
N SER A 59 3.69 -14.76 -6.99
CA SER A 59 4.75 -14.05 -7.74
C SER A 59 5.61 -13.17 -6.82
N TRP A 60 4.99 -12.46 -5.88
CA TRP A 60 5.66 -11.63 -4.89
C TRP A 60 6.57 -12.48 -3.98
N MET A 61 6.06 -13.61 -3.50
CA MET A 61 6.78 -14.54 -2.60
C MET A 61 7.97 -15.19 -3.28
N CYS A 62 7.82 -15.67 -4.52
CA CYS A 62 8.94 -16.21 -5.30
C CYS A 62 10.13 -15.24 -5.34
N ARG A 63 9.83 -13.95 -5.44
CA ARG A 63 10.87 -12.93 -5.47
C ARG A 63 11.41 -12.57 -4.09
N ALA A 64 10.57 -12.51 -3.07
CA ALA A 64 11.01 -12.31 -1.70
C ALA A 64 11.96 -13.44 -1.24
N ASP A 65 11.62 -14.68 -1.56
CA ASP A 65 12.42 -15.87 -1.27
C ASP A 65 13.77 -15.83 -2.01
N ALA A 66 13.76 -15.49 -3.31
CA ALA A 66 14.99 -15.33 -4.09
C ALA A 66 15.91 -14.21 -3.58
N LEU A 67 15.33 -13.19 -2.93
CA LEU A 67 16.06 -12.12 -2.25
C LEU A 67 16.44 -12.46 -0.80
N ARG A 68 16.12 -13.67 -0.32
CA ARG A 68 16.34 -14.15 1.05
C ARG A 68 15.73 -13.23 2.11
N LEU A 69 14.55 -12.70 1.80
CA LEU A 69 13.80 -11.85 2.72
C LEU A 69 13.00 -12.71 3.69
N ARG A 70 12.89 -12.21 4.93
CA ARG A 70 11.91 -12.68 5.91
C ARG A 70 10.69 -11.78 5.82
N TYR A 71 9.50 -12.37 5.85
CA TYR A 71 8.25 -11.65 5.66
C TYR A 71 7.05 -12.34 6.31
N LEU A 72 6.02 -11.54 6.56
CA LEU A 72 4.69 -11.96 6.99
C LEU A 72 3.70 -11.79 5.84
N VAL A 73 3.07 -12.89 5.46
CA VAL A 73 1.86 -12.86 4.63
C VAL A 73 0.65 -12.89 5.55
N VAL A 74 -0.22 -11.90 5.42
CA VAL A 74 -1.52 -11.92 6.10
C VAL A 74 -2.60 -12.30 5.09
N ALA A 75 -3.14 -13.50 5.27
CA ALA A 75 -4.30 -13.95 4.53
C ALA A 75 -5.54 -13.23 5.06
N LEU A 76 -6.23 -12.52 4.16
CA LEU A 76 -7.42 -11.74 4.49
C LEU A 76 -8.72 -12.53 4.38
N ASP A 77 -8.64 -13.81 4.01
CA ASP A 77 -9.75 -14.76 4.00
C ASP A 77 -9.28 -16.17 4.38
N PRO A 78 -10.17 -17.01 4.96
CA PRO A 78 -9.83 -18.37 5.36
C PRO A 78 -9.33 -19.27 4.23
N THR A 79 -9.84 -19.10 3.00
CA THR A 79 -9.43 -19.90 1.84
C THR A 79 -7.95 -19.72 1.54
N LEU A 80 -7.49 -18.46 1.41
CA LEU A 80 -6.07 -18.20 1.21
C LEU A 80 -5.23 -18.67 2.41
N PHE A 81 -5.73 -18.50 3.64
CA PHE A 81 -5.01 -18.97 4.83
C PHE A 81 -4.78 -20.47 4.80
N HIS A 82 -5.81 -21.25 4.46
CA HIS A 82 -5.72 -22.71 4.31
C HIS A 82 -4.73 -23.08 3.20
N ASP A 83 -4.85 -22.46 2.02
CA ASP A 83 -3.96 -22.69 0.88
C ASP A 83 -2.48 -22.41 1.22
N LEU A 84 -2.22 -21.35 1.99
CA LEU A 84 -0.87 -20.99 2.40
C LEU A 84 -0.34 -21.84 3.55
N SER A 85 -1.23 -22.29 4.46
CA SER A 85 -0.86 -23.03 5.67
C SER A 85 -0.74 -24.53 5.46
N GLY A 86 -1.14 -25.04 4.28
CA GLY A 86 -0.80 -26.39 3.84
C GLY A 86 0.71 -26.63 3.93
N GLU A 87 1.11 -27.91 4.10
CA GLU A 87 2.51 -28.28 4.35
C GLU A 87 3.46 -27.62 3.35
N LEU A 88 4.22 -26.64 3.86
CA LEU A 88 5.43 -26.20 3.17
C LEU A 88 6.35 -27.42 3.06
N PRO A 89 6.97 -27.69 1.90
CA PRO A 89 7.85 -28.84 1.77
C PRO A 89 8.91 -28.81 2.88
N PRO A 90 9.17 -29.95 3.57
CA PRO A 90 10.14 -30.01 4.65
C PRO A 90 11.50 -29.44 4.22
N GLY A 91 12.10 -28.56 5.04
CA GLY A 91 13.40 -27.93 4.77
C GLY A 91 13.34 -26.50 4.21
N HIS A 92 12.14 -25.95 3.99
CA HIS A 92 11.95 -24.55 3.62
C HIS A 92 11.75 -23.65 4.85
N ASP A 93 12.81 -23.44 5.64
CA ASP A 93 12.87 -22.29 6.57
C ASP A 93 13.17 -21.00 5.78
N LEU A 94 12.19 -20.61 4.95
CA LEU A 94 12.31 -19.47 4.05
C LEU A 94 12.05 -18.12 4.74
N GLY A 95 11.85 -18.10 6.07
CA GLY A 95 11.51 -16.86 6.78
C GLY A 95 10.12 -16.33 6.40
N ARG A 96 9.30 -17.18 5.78
CA ARG A 96 7.91 -16.94 5.47
C ARG A 96 7.09 -17.29 6.71
N HIS A 97 6.31 -16.33 7.19
CA HIS A 97 5.29 -16.57 8.20
C HIS A 97 3.93 -16.18 7.67
N ILE A 98 2.91 -16.87 8.16
CA ILE A 98 1.53 -16.68 7.74
C ILE A 98 0.71 -16.30 8.97
N GLY A 99 -0.11 -15.26 8.82
CA GLY A 99 -1.15 -14.90 9.76
C GLY A 99 -2.50 -14.90 9.06
N LEU A 100 -3.56 -15.20 9.81
CA LEU A 100 -4.93 -14.97 9.36
C LEU A 100 -5.40 -13.62 9.91
N HIS A 101 -6.08 -12.86 9.07
CA HIS A 101 -7.00 -11.83 9.51
C HIS A 101 -8.31 -11.95 8.73
N ASP A 102 -9.33 -12.52 9.33
CA ASP A 102 -10.57 -12.84 8.62
C ASP A 102 -11.48 -11.61 8.53
N VAL A 103 -11.38 -10.88 7.41
CA VAL A 103 -12.14 -9.63 7.21
C VAL A 103 -13.67 -9.83 7.20
N SER A 104 -14.16 -11.07 7.01
CA SER A 104 -15.58 -11.37 7.06
C SER A 104 -16.17 -11.16 8.45
N ARG A 105 -15.38 -11.42 9.51
CA ARG A 105 -15.77 -11.26 10.92
C ARG A 105 -15.97 -9.80 11.27
N ASP A 106 -15.01 -8.95 10.90
CA ASP A 106 -15.07 -7.51 11.14
C ASP A 106 -16.27 -6.84 10.47
N TRP A 107 -16.69 -7.37 9.32
CA TRP A 107 -17.78 -6.80 8.52
C TRP A 107 -19.14 -7.44 8.76
N ASN A 108 -19.18 -8.50 9.58
CA ASN A 108 -20.34 -9.35 9.81
C ASN A 108 -20.94 -9.86 8.48
N ILE A 109 -20.09 -10.38 7.60
CA ILE A 109 -20.46 -10.95 6.30
C ILE A 109 -20.55 -12.46 6.46
N SER A 110 -21.70 -13.06 6.14
CA SER A 110 -21.86 -14.52 6.20
C SER A 110 -21.03 -15.24 5.13
N ASP A 111 -20.43 -16.38 5.51
CA ASP A 111 -19.52 -17.20 4.68
C ASP A 111 -20.11 -17.60 3.32
N ASP A 112 -21.39 -17.96 3.26
CA ASP A 112 -22.05 -18.47 2.04
C ASP A 112 -22.08 -17.48 0.86
N SER A 113 -21.81 -16.21 1.13
CA SER A 113 -21.84 -15.14 0.14
C SER A 113 -20.45 -14.72 -0.35
N VAL A 114 -19.38 -15.27 0.26
CA VAL A 114 -17.96 -14.90 0.10
C VAL A 114 -17.37 -15.38 -1.23
N SER A 115 -17.89 -16.46 -1.83
CA SER A 115 -17.16 -17.17 -2.90
C SER A 115 -17.06 -16.48 -4.27
N SER A 116 -17.91 -15.50 -4.59
CA SER A 116 -17.92 -14.89 -5.95
C SER A 116 -17.74 -13.37 -5.98
N SER A 117 -18.02 -12.67 -4.88
CA SER A 117 -18.07 -11.20 -4.84
C SER A 117 -16.77 -10.53 -4.34
N PHE A 118 -15.82 -11.30 -3.80
CA PHE A 118 -14.48 -10.80 -3.43
C PHE A 118 -13.52 -10.64 -4.62
N HIS A 119 -13.85 -11.23 -5.78
CA HIS A 119 -12.98 -11.25 -6.95
C HIS A 119 -13.10 -10.00 -7.84
N ASN A 120 -14.15 -9.19 -7.66
CA ASN A 120 -14.42 -8.04 -8.53
C ASN A 120 -13.89 -6.73 -7.90
N TYR A 121 -13.00 -6.06 -8.62
CA TYR A 121 -12.57 -4.70 -8.32
C TYR A 121 -13.80 -3.78 -8.15
N ASN A 122 -13.84 -2.98 -7.07
CA ASN A 122 -14.97 -2.14 -6.64
C ASN A 122 -16.24 -2.88 -6.16
N ALA A 123 -16.26 -4.20 -6.00
CA ALA A 123 -17.32 -4.83 -5.23
C ALA A 123 -17.24 -4.35 -3.76
N GLY A 124 -18.38 -4.21 -3.08
CA GLY A 124 -18.41 -3.75 -1.67
C GLY A 124 -17.51 -4.59 -0.74
N ARG A 125 -17.20 -5.83 -1.12
CA ARG A 125 -16.32 -6.74 -0.38
C ARG A 125 -14.83 -6.59 -0.69
N TYR A 126 -14.49 -6.08 -1.87
CA TYR A 126 -13.13 -5.63 -2.16
C TYR A 126 -12.72 -4.49 -1.22
N ILE A 127 -13.66 -3.60 -0.88
CA ILE A 127 -13.42 -2.52 0.09
C ILE A 127 -13.12 -3.10 1.48
N ALA A 128 -13.87 -4.11 1.92
CA ALA A 128 -13.62 -4.81 3.18
C ALA A 128 -12.20 -5.37 3.26
N THR A 129 -11.77 -6.03 2.20
CA THR A 129 -10.42 -6.58 2.05
C THR A 129 -9.35 -5.49 2.19
N VAL A 130 -9.50 -4.38 1.45
CA VAL A 130 -8.50 -3.30 1.47
C VAL A 130 -8.42 -2.64 2.86
N CYS A 131 -9.52 -2.62 3.62
CA CYS A 131 -9.56 -2.06 4.97
C CYS A 131 -9.01 -2.96 6.08
N GLY A 132 -8.92 -4.27 5.84
CA GLY A 132 -8.21 -5.18 6.75
C GLY A 132 -6.73 -4.81 6.91
N LYS A 133 -6.12 -4.16 5.92
CA LYS A 133 -4.71 -3.74 5.96
C LYS A 133 -4.39 -2.80 7.13
N SER A 134 -5.28 -1.84 7.43
CA SER A 134 -5.07 -0.93 8.57
C SER A 134 -5.19 -1.67 9.91
N LYS A 135 -6.12 -2.62 10.02
CA LYS A 135 -6.24 -3.45 11.22
C LYS A 135 -4.97 -4.26 11.45
N VAL A 136 -4.48 -4.94 10.41
CA VAL A 136 -3.23 -5.70 10.42
C VAL A 136 -2.06 -4.82 10.86
N ALA A 137 -1.88 -3.65 10.25
CA ALA A 137 -0.83 -2.71 10.62
C ALA A 137 -0.96 -2.30 12.10
N SER A 138 -2.16 -1.96 12.58
CA SER A 138 -2.37 -1.57 13.98
C SER A 138 -2.04 -2.69 14.97
N ILE A 139 -2.35 -3.96 14.64
CA ILE A 139 -2.06 -5.13 15.49
C ILE A 139 -0.55 -5.34 15.61
N ILE A 140 0.18 -5.27 14.48
CA ILE A 140 1.63 -5.45 14.43
C ILE A 140 2.35 -4.31 15.16
N LEU A 141 1.94 -3.06 14.91
CA LEU A 141 2.47 -1.89 15.61
C LEU A 141 2.23 -1.98 17.12
N SER A 142 1.05 -2.46 17.53
CA SER A 142 0.74 -2.66 18.96
C SER A 142 1.60 -3.75 19.62
N ALA A 143 2.24 -4.63 18.84
CA ALA A 143 3.18 -5.63 19.34
C ALA A 143 4.60 -5.08 19.57
N GLY A 144 4.84 -3.78 19.31
CA GLY A 144 6.16 -3.16 19.41
C GLY A 144 7.02 -3.32 18.14
N LEU A 145 6.42 -3.68 17.01
CA LEU A 145 7.12 -3.96 15.75
C LEU A 145 6.82 -2.89 14.70
N ASP A 146 7.84 -2.48 13.95
CA ASP A 146 7.67 -1.58 12.81
C ASP A 146 7.10 -2.37 11.61
N VAL A 147 6.34 -1.69 10.76
CA VAL A 147 5.70 -2.30 9.60
C VAL A 147 6.33 -1.73 8.32
N LEU A 148 6.91 -2.58 7.48
CA LEU A 148 7.20 -2.28 6.08
C LEU A 148 6.19 -3.00 5.21
N PHE A 149 5.17 -2.30 4.75
CA PHE A 149 4.05 -2.89 4.03
C PHE A 149 4.21 -2.75 2.53
N LEU A 150 4.00 -3.85 1.80
CA LEU A 150 3.92 -3.90 0.34
C LEU A 150 2.67 -4.69 -0.08
N ASP A 151 1.83 -4.08 -0.92
CA ASP A 151 0.73 -4.80 -1.59
C ASP A 151 1.24 -6.01 -2.37
N SER A 152 0.42 -7.06 -2.45
CA SER A 152 0.81 -8.31 -3.11
C SER A 152 1.04 -8.16 -4.62
N ASP A 153 0.57 -7.07 -5.23
CA ASP A 153 0.81 -6.74 -6.64
C ASP A 153 2.02 -5.80 -6.84
N VAL A 154 2.80 -5.55 -5.79
CA VAL A 154 4.11 -4.89 -5.87
C VAL A 154 5.15 -5.86 -6.43
N GLY A 155 5.74 -5.52 -7.58
CA GLY A 155 6.93 -6.21 -8.08
C GLY A 155 8.19 -5.76 -7.33
N ILE A 156 8.84 -6.67 -6.60
CA ILE A 156 10.07 -6.40 -5.86
C ILE A 156 11.29 -6.67 -6.74
N LEU A 157 12.19 -5.70 -6.87
CA LEU A 157 13.46 -5.90 -7.58
C LEU A 157 14.63 -6.07 -6.63
N ARG A 158 14.58 -5.44 -5.46
CA ARG A 158 15.62 -5.42 -4.44
C ARG A 158 15.01 -5.35 -3.05
N PRO A 159 15.75 -5.68 -1.99
CA PRO A 159 15.30 -5.45 -0.62
C PRO A 159 14.82 -4.00 -0.44
N PRO A 160 13.59 -3.76 0.05
CA PRO A 160 12.99 -2.42 0.14
C PRO A 160 13.52 -1.59 1.33
N THR A 161 14.76 -1.81 1.78
CA THR A 161 15.34 -1.21 2.99
C THR A 161 15.55 0.30 2.91
N LEU A 162 15.63 0.87 1.70
CA LEU A 162 15.72 2.33 1.52
C LEU A 162 14.43 3.06 1.93
N MET A 163 13.32 2.35 2.13
CA MET A 163 12.10 2.93 2.70
C MET A 163 12.20 3.13 4.22
N ILE A 164 13.18 2.49 4.86
CA ILE A 164 13.32 2.46 6.31
C ILE A 164 14.28 3.56 6.73
N PRO A 165 13.76 4.62 7.38
CA PRO A 165 14.57 5.74 7.78
C PRO A 165 15.61 5.32 8.82
N THR A 166 16.77 5.98 8.81
CA THR A 166 17.77 5.87 9.90
C THR A 166 17.39 6.73 11.11
N SER A 167 16.60 7.78 10.89
CA SER A 167 16.23 8.74 11.92
C SER A 167 15.21 8.17 12.90
N PRO A 168 15.47 8.25 14.23
CA PRO A 168 14.51 7.87 15.26
C PRO A 168 13.35 8.87 15.39
N LEU A 169 13.22 9.86 14.49
CA LEU A 169 12.12 10.84 14.51
C LEU A 169 11.11 10.64 13.37
N VAL A 170 11.41 9.77 12.40
CA VAL A 170 10.46 9.44 11.33
C VAL A 170 9.45 8.42 11.82
N HIS A 171 8.17 8.75 11.78
CA HIS A 171 7.08 7.85 12.19
C HIS A 171 6.44 7.11 11.02
N TYR A 172 6.51 7.69 9.83
CA TYR A 172 5.90 7.12 8.63
C TYR A 172 6.69 7.52 7.40
N THR A 173 6.95 6.59 6.50
CA THR A 173 7.54 6.83 5.19
C THR A 173 6.57 6.34 4.14
N TYR A 174 6.25 7.18 3.17
CA TYR A 174 5.30 6.82 2.13
C TYR A 174 5.68 7.41 0.79
N GLN A 175 5.10 6.83 -0.25
CA GLN A 175 5.21 7.37 -1.59
C GLN A 175 4.04 8.32 -1.89
N PRO A 176 4.31 9.57 -2.34
CA PRO A 176 3.27 10.50 -2.75
C PRO A 176 2.42 9.95 -3.92
N GLU A 177 1.13 10.21 -3.86
CA GLU A 177 0.18 9.83 -4.90
C GLU A 177 0.18 10.91 -5.97
N HIS A 178 1.00 10.78 -7.01
CA HIS A 178 0.89 11.75 -8.10
C HIS A 178 -0.32 11.37 -8.97
N GLY A 179 -1.41 12.13 -8.90
CA GLY A 179 -2.55 12.02 -9.82
C GLY A 179 -2.17 12.33 -11.28
N PRO A 180 -2.96 11.90 -12.29
CA PRO A 180 -2.64 12.07 -13.71
C PRO A 180 -2.31 13.54 -14.02
N ARG A 181 -1.08 13.79 -14.48
CA ARG A 181 -0.69 15.07 -15.06
C ARG A 181 -0.96 14.96 -16.56
N PRO A 182 -1.79 15.84 -17.13
CA PRO A 182 -2.16 15.78 -18.54
C PRO A 182 -0.95 16.02 -19.47
N ASP A 183 0.09 16.66 -18.97
CA ASP A 183 1.36 16.79 -19.65
C ASP A 183 2.30 15.65 -19.24
N SER A 184 2.93 15.02 -20.23
CA SER A 184 3.94 13.96 -20.10
C SER A 184 5.21 14.36 -19.33
N ARG A 185 5.19 15.51 -18.63
CA ARG A 185 6.29 15.98 -17.81
C ARG A 185 6.41 15.10 -16.58
N LEU A 186 7.62 14.57 -16.39
CA LEU A 186 7.99 13.92 -15.14
C LEU A 186 7.70 14.90 -13.98
N PRO A 187 7.24 14.42 -12.81
CA PRO A 187 7.01 15.28 -11.66
C PRO A 187 8.24 16.15 -11.41
N ASP A 188 8.04 17.45 -11.23
CA ASP A 188 9.11 18.34 -10.81
C ASP A 188 9.57 17.91 -9.42
N CYS A 189 10.89 17.77 -9.28
CA CYS A 189 11.58 17.39 -8.06
C CYS A 189 11.43 18.43 -6.94
N THR A 190 10.94 19.62 -7.29
CA THR A 190 10.69 20.74 -6.38
C THR A 190 9.30 20.70 -5.75
N ASP A 191 8.35 19.89 -6.26
CA ASP A 191 7.01 19.77 -5.68
C ASP A 191 7.05 18.99 -4.36
N GLN A 192 6.42 19.51 -3.29
CA GLN A 192 6.30 18.80 -2.00
C GLN A 192 5.43 17.52 -2.08
N GLY A 193 5.03 17.11 -3.29
CA GLY A 193 4.02 16.09 -3.51
C GLY A 193 2.65 16.55 -3.01
N PRO A 194 1.56 15.88 -3.41
CA PRO A 194 0.29 16.08 -2.76
C PRO A 194 0.38 15.65 -1.28
N PRO A 195 -0.53 16.16 -0.41
CA PRO A 195 -0.61 15.75 0.99
C PRO A 195 -1.02 14.29 1.19
N VAL A 196 -1.28 13.58 0.10
CA VAL A 196 -1.75 12.20 0.06
C VAL A 196 -0.76 11.31 -0.66
N GLY A 197 -0.81 10.04 -0.33
CA GLY A 197 0.13 9.02 -0.73
C GLY A 197 -0.54 7.70 -1.04
N ASN A 198 0.20 6.82 -1.69
CA ASN A 198 -0.26 5.44 -1.84
C ASN A 198 -0.10 4.68 -0.52
N THR A 199 -1.12 3.92 -0.10
CA THR A 199 -1.05 3.05 1.09
C THR A 199 -0.70 1.59 0.75
N GLY A 200 -0.39 1.29 -0.51
CA GLY A 200 0.12 -0.02 -0.92
C GLY A 200 1.63 -0.20 -0.72
N VAL A 201 2.36 0.88 -0.40
CA VAL A 201 3.81 0.86 -0.18
C VAL A 201 4.17 1.90 0.89
N TYR A 202 4.46 1.46 2.11
CA TYR A 202 4.86 2.34 3.21
C TYR A 202 5.74 1.66 4.26
N TRP A 203 6.42 2.47 5.06
CA TRP A 203 7.00 2.05 6.34
C TRP A 203 6.34 2.84 7.48
N ALA A 204 6.01 2.19 8.59
CA ALA A 204 5.41 2.79 9.77
C ALA A 204 6.14 2.34 11.03
N ARG A 205 6.48 3.30 11.89
CA ARG A 205 7.06 3.02 13.20
C ARG A 205 6.01 2.57 14.21
N SER A 206 6.34 1.57 15.02
CA SER A 206 5.61 1.28 16.25
C SER A 206 5.65 2.49 17.20
N SER A 207 4.56 3.25 17.21
CA SER A 207 4.38 4.42 18.07
C SER A 207 2.90 4.63 18.38
N PRO A 208 2.53 5.25 19.51
CA PRO A 208 1.13 5.51 19.84
C PRO A 208 0.38 6.26 18.72
N VAL A 209 1.03 7.23 18.09
CA VAL A 209 0.46 8.00 16.98
C VAL A 209 0.09 7.10 15.80
N MET A 210 1.02 6.25 15.35
CA MET A 210 0.77 5.37 14.20
C MET A 210 -0.26 4.29 14.51
N ILE A 211 -0.21 3.70 15.72
CA ILE A 211 -1.21 2.72 16.19
C ILE A 211 -2.60 3.34 16.12
N ASN A 212 -2.77 4.56 16.65
CA ASN A 212 -4.04 5.26 16.67
C ASN A 212 -4.52 5.64 15.26
N TRP A 213 -3.62 6.07 14.37
CA TRP A 213 -3.99 6.38 12.98
C TRP A 213 -4.55 5.16 12.24
N PHE A 214 -3.85 4.02 12.32
CA PHE A 214 -4.30 2.80 11.65
C PHE A 214 -5.58 2.23 12.26
N ARG A 215 -5.73 2.29 13.59
CA ARG A 215 -6.98 1.90 14.26
C ARG A 215 -8.16 2.76 13.82
N ALA A 216 -8.03 4.09 13.93
CA ALA A 216 -9.09 5.01 13.53
C ALA A 216 -9.44 4.89 12.03
N THR A 217 -8.45 4.65 11.18
CA THR A 217 -8.67 4.40 9.75
C THR A 217 -9.55 3.17 9.53
N HIS A 218 -9.25 2.08 10.23
CA HIS A 218 -10.03 0.85 10.17
C HIS A 218 -11.46 1.08 10.68
N ASP A 219 -11.63 1.73 11.83
CA ASP A 219 -12.94 2.01 12.43
C ASP A 219 -13.84 2.85 11.49
N ILE A 220 -13.27 3.87 10.85
CA ILE A 220 -13.97 4.67 9.82
C ILE A 220 -14.32 3.82 8.60
N CYS A 221 -13.48 2.86 8.23
CA CYS A 221 -13.80 1.99 7.10
C CYS A 221 -14.98 1.06 7.40
N LEU A 222 -15.03 0.47 8.60
CA LEU A 222 -16.14 -0.39 9.02
C LEU A 222 -17.51 0.32 8.98
N THR A 223 -17.51 1.63 9.25
CA THR A 223 -18.72 2.47 9.23
C THR A 223 -19.07 3.02 7.86
N THR A 224 -18.08 3.43 7.05
CA THR A 224 -18.32 4.09 5.75
C THR A 224 -18.67 3.10 4.65
N ARG A 225 -18.07 1.90 4.66
CA ARG A 225 -18.27 0.76 3.74
C ARG A 225 -18.22 1.02 2.22
N SER A 226 -17.93 2.24 1.80
CA SER A 226 -18.03 2.72 0.41
C SER A 226 -16.75 3.36 -0.12
N LYS A 227 -15.72 3.47 0.73
CA LYS A 227 -14.43 4.06 0.39
C LYS A 227 -13.32 3.08 0.70
N SER A 228 -12.30 3.01 -0.16
CA SER A 228 -11.07 2.30 0.14
C SER A 228 -10.36 2.90 1.35
N GLU A 229 -9.44 2.14 1.92
CA GLU A 229 -8.62 2.54 3.06
C GLU A 229 -7.78 3.80 2.79
N GLN A 230 -7.16 3.92 1.62
CA GLN A 230 -6.24 5.01 1.28
C GLN A 230 -6.80 6.42 1.56
N PRO A 231 -7.96 6.85 1.00
CA PRO A 231 -8.51 8.16 1.29
C PRO A 231 -8.90 8.35 2.77
N LEU A 232 -9.28 7.27 3.47
CA LEU A 232 -9.62 7.32 4.90
C LEU A 232 -8.37 7.49 5.76
N PHE A 233 -7.27 6.81 5.43
CA PHE A 233 -5.99 6.97 6.09
C PHE A 233 -5.52 8.42 6.04
N TRP A 234 -5.59 9.05 4.87
CA TRP A 234 -5.21 10.45 4.72
C TRP A 234 -6.19 11.43 5.37
N GLN A 235 -7.45 11.05 5.54
CA GLN A 235 -8.40 11.82 6.34
C GLN A 235 -8.00 11.77 7.83
N VAL A 236 -7.62 10.61 8.36
CA VAL A 236 -7.13 10.46 9.74
C VAL A 236 -5.80 11.19 9.93
N PHE A 237 -4.88 11.11 8.98
CA PHE A 237 -3.63 11.87 9.00
C PHE A 237 -3.85 13.38 9.22
N GLN A 238 -4.95 13.93 8.67
CA GLN A 238 -5.26 15.36 8.79
C GLN A 238 -5.79 15.77 10.17
N THR A 239 -6.26 14.83 11.01
CA THR A 239 -6.81 15.15 12.33
C THR A 239 -5.75 15.35 13.40
N VAL A 240 -4.60 14.68 13.27
CA VAL A 240 -3.44 14.84 14.15
C VAL A 240 -2.18 14.98 13.29
N PRO A 241 -1.94 16.16 12.68
CA PRO A 241 -0.87 16.29 11.71
C PRO A 241 0.50 16.24 12.37
N LEU A 242 1.34 15.28 11.95
CA LEU A 242 2.79 15.36 12.13
C LEU A 242 3.40 16.26 11.05
N GLU A 243 4.57 16.87 11.33
CA GLU A 243 5.28 17.65 10.31
C GLU A 243 5.58 16.75 9.10
N ARG A 244 5.38 17.26 7.88
CA ARG A 244 5.69 16.54 6.64
C ARG A 244 7.00 17.04 6.08
N VAL A 245 7.96 16.14 5.94
CA VAL A 245 9.31 16.47 5.51
C VAL A 245 9.79 15.49 4.46
N ARG A 246 10.59 15.98 3.51
CA ARG A 246 11.27 15.11 2.53
C ARG A 246 12.34 14.29 3.23
N CYS A 247 12.46 13.01 2.88
CA CYS A 247 13.40 12.11 3.53
C CYS A 247 14.89 12.49 3.44
N SER A 248 15.28 13.37 2.52
CA SER A 248 16.66 13.88 2.40
C SER A 248 16.79 15.34 2.81
N LYS A 249 15.78 15.94 3.45
CA LYS A 249 15.90 17.31 3.95
C LYS A 249 16.92 17.29 5.09
N PHE A 250 17.95 18.12 4.96
CA PHE A 250 18.91 18.42 6.02
C PHE A 250 18.85 19.92 6.36
N PRO A 251 18.93 20.30 7.64
CA PRO A 251 18.90 19.41 8.81
C PRO A 251 17.53 18.72 8.99
N PRO A 252 17.48 17.51 9.58
CA PRO A 252 16.22 16.87 9.93
C PRO A 252 15.49 17.68 11.02
N PRO A 253 14.15 17.60 11.10
CA PRO A 253 13.38 18.17 12.20
C PRO A 253 13.85 17.64 13.55
N THR A 254 13.64 18.44 14.60
CA THR A 254 13.88 18.06 16.00
C THR A 254 12.67 17.38 16.64
N THR A 255 11.53 17.36 15.94
CA THR A 255 10.26 16.76 16.39
C THR A 255 9.88 15.56 15.52
N PRO A 256 8.97 14.67 15.97
CA PRO A 256 8.45 13.58 15.15
C PRO A 256 7.81 14.05 13.84
N TYR A 257 8.12 13.37 12.73
CA TYR A 257 7.66 13.76 11.40
C TYR A 257 7.33 12.58 10.50
N VAL A 258 6.60 12.87 9.42
CA VAL A 258 6.33 11.95 8.32
C VAL A 258 7.20 12.29 7.13
N CYS A 259 7.76 11.24 6.54
CA CYS A 259 8.77 11.27 5.50
C CYS A 259 8.12 11.01 4.14
N THR A 260 8.17 12.00 3.26
CA THR A 260 7.76 11.81 1.87
C THR A 260 8.95 11.31 1.05
N LEU A 261 8.79 10.15 0.42
CA LEU A 261 9.74 9.68 -0.59
C LEU A 261 9.62 10.62 -1.79
N SER A 262 10.63 11.46 -1.99
CA SER A 262 10.63 12.35 -3.16
C SER A 262 10.67 11.51 -4.44
N PRO A 263 9.92 11.89 -5.48
CA PRO A 263 10.03 11.27 -6.81
C PRO A 263 11.44 11.36 -7.42
N CYS A 264 12.29 12.24 -6.85
CA CYS A 264 13.59 12.62 -7.37
C CYS A 264 14.78 12.41 -6.40
N MET A 265 14.55 12.00 -5.16
CA MET A 265 15.63 11.48 -4.30
C MET A 265 15.56 9.94 -4.39
N THR A 266 16.52 9.23 -4.94
CA THR A 266 17.99 9.32 -4.77
C THR A 266 18.76 8.77 -5.99
N PRO A 267 20.08 9.03 -6.09
CA PRO A 267 20.96 8.38 -7.06
C PRO A 267 21.17 6.85 -6.85
N THR A 268 20.37 6.15 -6.02
CA THR A 268 20.57 4.72 -5.70
C THR A 268 19.30 3.86 -5.46
N GLY A 269 18.06 4.34 -5.65
CA GLY A 269 16.91 3.45 -5.38
C GLY A 269 15.52 4.05 -5.44
N PHE A 270 15.10 4.54 -6.60
CA PHE A 270 13.72 4.94 -6.85
C PHE A 270 12.71 3.81 -6.71
N ILE A 271 11.62 4.17 -6.02
CA ILE A 271 10.33 3.52 -6.04
C ILE A 271 9.45 4.40 -6.92
N LYS A 272 9.05 3.92 -8.11
CA LYS A 272 8.14 4.68 -8.97
C LYS A 272 6.96 3.81 -9.36
N LEU A 273 5.78 4.16 -8.85
CA LEU A 273 4.50 3.66 -9.37
C LEU A 273 4.30 4.35 -10.71
N LEU A 274 4.58 3.61 -11.77
CA LEU A 274 4.53 4.14 -13.12
C LEU A 274 3.09 4.03 -13.60
N ARG A 275 2.50 5.18 -13.97
CA ARG A 275 1.05 5.28 -14.22
C ARG A 275 0.61 4.63 -15.51
N SER A 276 1.54 4.46 -16.45
CA SER A 276 1.30 3.73 -17.68
C SER A 276 2.56 2.96 -18.07
N PRO A 277 2.41 1.84 -18.80
CA PRO A 277 3.54 1.14 -19.40
C PRO A 277 4.47 2.08 -20.18
N ASN A 278 3.93 3.10 -20.86
CA ASN A 278 4.73 4.11 -21.56
C ASN A 278 5.60 4.95 -20.62
N GLN A 279 5.08 5.36 -19.45
CA GLN A 279 5.88 6.07 -18.45
C GLN A 279 6.93 5.16 -17.84
N VAL A 280 6.62 3.87 -17.65
CA VAL A 280 7.63 2.88 -17.26
C VAL A 280 8.74 2.85 -18.29
N VAL A 281 8.38 2.70 -19.56
CA VAL A 281 9.33 2.60 -20.66
C VAL A 281 10.19 3.85 -20.78
N GLN A 282 9.59 5.04 -20.73
CA GLN A 282 10.34 6.30 -20.78
C GLN A 282 11.29 6.44 -19.59
N TRP A 283 10.85 6.02 -18.40
CA TRP A 283 11.69 6.05 -17.22
C TRP A 283 12.81 5.01 -17.28
N LEU A 284 12.53 3.76 -17.68
CA LEU A 284 13.52 2.69 -17.86
C LEU A 284 14.55 3.10 -18.90
N ALA A 285 14.12 3.67 -20.03
CA ALA A 285 15.01 4.17 -21.07
C ALA A 285 15.92 5.30 -20.55
N LYS A 286 15.36 6.25 -19.78
CA LYS A 286 16.12 7.37 -19.19
C LYS A 286 17.09 6.93 -18.08
N ASN A 287 16.78 5.83 -17.39
CA ASN A 287 17.57 5.34 -16.25
C ASN A 287 18.32 4.04 -16.56
N ARG A 288 18.50 3.67 -17.84
CA ARG A 288 19.18 2.44 -18.25
C ARG A 288 20.63 2.35 -17.75
N ALA A 289 21.28 3.49 -17.57
CA ALA A 289 22.63 3.58 -17.00
C ALA A 289 22.69 3.36 -15.47
N HIS A 290 21.52 3.35 -14.81
CA HIS A 290 21.40 3.23 -13.36
C HIS A 290 20.30 2.22 -12.96
N PRO A 291 20.40 0.96 -13.42
CA PRO A 291 19.45 -0.11 -13.07
C PRO A 291 19.45 -0.40 -11.57
N ASP A 292 20.49 0.05 -10.87
CA ASP A 292 20.60 -0.02 -9.43
C ASP A 292 19.59 0.83 -8.68
N ARG A 293 18.99 1.79 -9.38
CA ARG A 293 18.03 2.72 -8.80
C ARG A 293 16.58 2.25 -8.89
N LEU A 294 16.27 1.00 -9.18
CA LEU A 294 14.87 0.53 -9.13
C LEU A 294 14.70 -0.51 -8.02
N LEU A 295 13.91 -0.17 -7.00
CA LEU A 295 13.66 -1.06 -5.85
C LEU A 295 12.40 -1.89 -6.02
N LEU A 296 11.31 -1.25 -6.43
CA LEU A 296 10.01 -1.88 -6.61
C LEU A 296 9.17 -1.12 -7.64
N ALA A 297 8.20 -1.80 -8.22
CA ALA A 297 7.18 -1.21 -9.07
C ALA A 297 5.81 -1.73 -8.66
N HIS A 298 4.86 -0.83 -8.44
CA HIS A 298 3.50 -1.21 -8.13
C HIS A 298 2.51 -0.60 -9.15
N PRO A 299 1.72 -1.42 -9.85
CA PRO A 299 0.81 -0.99 -10.90
C PRO A 299 -0.52 -0.47 -10.32
N ASN A 300 -0.47 0.43 -9.34
CA ASN A 300 -1.64 0.90 -8.59
C ASN A 300 -2.75 1.50 -9.48
N TRP A 301 -2.38 2.10 -10.61
CA TRP A 301 -3.29 2.77 -11.55
C TRP A 301 -3.85 1.85 -12.63
N VAL A 302 -3.35 0.61 -12.73
CA VAL A 302 -3.84 -0.35 -13.71
C VAL A 302 -5.01 -1.08 -13.08
N ILE A 303 -6.21 -0.85 -13.60
CA ILE A 303 -7.42 -1.47 -13.04
C ILE A 303 -7.58 -2.89 -13.59
N GLY A 304 -7.83 -3.85 -12.68
CA GLY A 304 -8.11 -5.25 -12.99
C GLY A 304 -6.88 -6.17 -13.00
N SER A 305 -7.12 -7.44 -12.67
CA SER A 305 -6.07 -8.46 -12.53
C SER A 305 -5.31 -8.73 -13.83
N ALA A 306 -6.01 -9.01 -14.94
CA ALA A 306 -5.36 -9.35 -16.20
C ALA A 306 -4.45 -8.21 -16.75
N PRO A 307 -4.89 -6.93 -16.79
CA PRO A 307 -4.01 -5.84 -17.18
C PRO A 307 -2.81 -5.64 -16.24
N LYS A 308 -2.99 -5.77 -14.91
CA LYS A 308 -1.89 -5.70 -13.94
C LYS A 308 -0.85 -6.80 -14.19
N LYS A 309 -1.31 -8.05 -14.35
CA LYS A 309 -0.46 -9.21 -14.65
C LYS A 309 0.31 -9.02 -15.96
N ALA A 310 -0.38 -8.58 -17.03
CA ALA A 310 0.26 -8.30 -18.31
C ALA A 310 1.36 -7.25 -18.19
N MET A 311 1.11 -6.17 -17.44
CA MET A 311 2.12 -5.15 -17.16
C MET A 311 3.31 -5.73 -16.39
N LEU A 312 3.11 -6.48 -15.31
CA LEU A 312 4.20 -7.09 -14.55
C LEU A 312 5.03 -8.07 -15.41
N LYS A 313 4.39 -8.90 -16.23
CA LYS A 313 5.08 -9.78 -17.20
C LYS A 313 5.94 -8.97 -18.18
N GLN A 314 5.37 -7.90 -18.73
CA GLN A 314 6.06 -7.00 -19.66
C GLN A 314 7.26 -6.29 -19.02
N LEU A 315 7.20 -6.02 -17.71
CA LEU A 315 8.30 -5.44 -16.94
C LEU A 315 9.30 -6.49 -16.42
N GLN A 316 9.08 -7.78 -16.70
CA GLN A 316 9.84 -8.90 -16.13
C GLN A 316 9.80 -8.91 -14.58
N LEU A 317 8.67 -8.47 -14.02
CA LEU A 317 8.39 -8.45 -12.58
C LEU A 317 7.32 -9.47 -12.19
N TRP A 318 7.06 -10.43 -13.08
CA TRP A 318 6.21 -11.58 -12.85
C TRP A 318 7.09 -12.82 -12.71
N PHE A 319 7.03 -13.45 -11.54
CA PHE A 319 7.99 -14.48 -11.14
C PHE A 319 7.34 -15.86 -10.99
N LEU A 320 6.10 -16.03 -11.46
CA LEU A 320 5.50 -17.34 -11.65
C LEU A 320 5.77 -17.85 -13.07
N GLY A 321 5.89 -19.17 -13.19
CA GLY A 321 5.91 -19.90 -14.45
C GLY A 321 4.59 -19.81 -15.20
N GLU A 322 4.54 -20.44 -16.37
CA GLU A 322 3.33 -20.44 -17.21
C GLU A 322 2.15 -21.19 -16.57
N ASP A 323 2.44 -22.11 -15.66
CA ASP A 323 1.45 -22.85 -14.87
C ASP A 323 0.82 -22.01 -13.74
N ASP A 324 1.32 -20.79 -13.51
CA ASP A 324 0.98 -19.93 -12.38
C ASP A 324 1.11 -20.60 -10.99
N LYS A 325 1.90 -21.67 -10.89
CA LYS A 325 2.08 -22.48 -9.68
C LYS A 325 3.52 -22.57 -9.23
N THR A 326 4.46 -22.57 -10.16
CA THR A 326 5.89 -22.70 -9.86
C THR A 326 6.59 -21.35 -9.97
N CYS A 327 7.61 -21.13 -9.14
CA CYS A 327 8.48 -19.97 -9.31
C CYS A 327 9.28 -20.12 -10.61
N SER A 328 9.27 -19.10 -11.46
CA SER A 328 10.05 -19.10 -12.69
C SER A 328 11.55 -19.01 -12.40
N ALA A 329 12.38 -19.50 -13.32
CA ALA A 329 13.83 -19.35 -13.22
C ALA A 329 14.25 -17.86 -13.15
N GLU A 330 13.43 -16.96 -13.70
CA GLU A 330 13.59 -15.51 -13.59
C GLU A 330 13.54 -15.01 -12.14
N ALA A 331 12.84 -15.68 -11.22
CA ALA A 331 12.82 -15.30 -9.80
C ALA A 331 14.23 -15.24 -9.20
N ASN A 332 15.07 -16.21 -9.56
CA ASN A 332 16.44 -16.38 -9.08
C ASN A 332 17.48 -15.54 -9.84
N ARG A 333 17.10 -14.85 -10.92
CA ARG A 333 18.03 -13.98 -11.63
C ARG A 333 18.38 -12.77 -10.79
N THR A 334 19.63 -12.34 -10.90
CA THR A 334 20.06 -11.09 -10.27
C THR A 334 19.22 -9.94 -10.84
N THR A 335 18.98 -8.90 -10.04
CA THR A 335 18.21 -7.73 -10.48
C THR A 335 18.75 -7.15 -11.79
N MET A 336 20.07 -7.20 -11.98
CA MET A 336 20.76 -6.76 -13.20
C MET A 336 20.42 -7.60 -14.43
N GLN A 337 20.31 -8.92 -14.27
CA GLN A 337 19.94 -9.84 -15.37
C GLN A 337 18.46 -9.70 -15.76
N VAL A 338 17.57 -9.57 -14.77
CA VAL A 338 16.16 -9.24 -15.02
C VAL A 338 16.04 -7.94 -15.82
N TRP A 339 16.83 -6.93 -15.43
CA TRP A 339 16.89 -5.63 -16.09
C TRP A 339 17.44 -5.67 -17.52
N ALA A 340 18.53 -6.39 -17.74
CA ALA A 340 19.14 -6.51 -19.07
C ALA A 340 18.16 -7.16 -20.05
N LYS A 341 17.45 -8.21 -19.61
CA LYS A 341 16.43 -8.90 -20.41
C LYS A 341 15.22 -7.99 -20.68
N ALA A 342 14.71 -7.30 -19.67
CA ALA A 342 13.62 -6.33 -19.84
C ALA A 342 14.01 -5.24 -20.85
N SER A 343 15.20 -4.66 -20.72
CA SER A 343 15.69 -3.63 -21.64
C SER A 343 15.85 -4.14 -23.08
N ALA A 344 16.38 -5.36 -23.26
CA ALA A 344 16.61 -5.96 -24.57
C ALA A 344 15.31 -6.36 -25.28
N SER A 345 14.39 -7.04 -24.58
CA SER A 345 13.07 -7.41 -25.11
C SER A 345 12.30 -6.18 -25.61
N TRP A 346 12.51 -5.04 -24.96
CA TRP A 346 11.84 -3.79 -25.31
C TRP A 346 12.50 -3.01 -26.44
N SER A 347 13.83 -3.01 -26.54
CA SER A 347 14.51 -2.49 -27.72
C SER A 347 14.01 -3.18 -29.00
N ALA A 348 13.71 -4.48 -28.93
CA ALA A 348 13.14 -5.25 -30.04
C ALA A 348 11.65 -4.94 -30.31
N GLN A 349 10.83 -4.68 -29.28
CA GLN A 349 9.42 -4.31 -29.48
C GLN A 349 9.23 -2.91 -30.06
N ARG A 350 10.15 -1.97 -29.77
CA ARG A 350 10.10 -0.59 -30.28
C ARG A 350 10.29 -0.51 -31.81
N THR A 351 10.92 -1.52 -32.40
CA THR A 351 11.10 -1.65 -33.85
C THR A 351 9.97 -2.43 -34.54
N GLY A 352 8.96 -2.91 -33.81
CA GLY A 352 7.91 -3.81 -34.32
C GLY A 352 6.46 -3.31 -34.16
N THR A 353 5.55 -3.98 -34.86
CA THR A 353 4.08 -3.77 -34.94
C THR A 353 3.32 -3.84 -33.60
N ALA A 354 3.87 -4.51 -32.58
CA ALA A 354 3.22 -4.76 -31.29
C ALA A 354 2.81 -3.50 -30.49
N VAL A 355 3.56 -2.38 -30.62
CA VAL A 355 3.20 -1.10 -29.97
C VAL A 355 1.90 -0.52 -30.55
N ARG A 356 1.61 -0.80 -31.83
CA ARG A 356 0.43 -0.30 -32.54
C ARG A 356 -0.84 -1.05 -32.12
N GLU A 357 -0.75 -2.36 -31.96
CA GLU A 357 -1.85 -3.23 -31.50
C GLU A 357 -2.23 -2.94 -30.04
N TRP A 358 -1.25 -2.70 -29.17
CA TRP A 358 -1.52 -2.37 -27.76
C TRP A 358 -2.16 -0.99 -27.57
N LYS A 359 -1.70 0.05 -28.30
CA LYS A 359 -2.37 1.37 -28.30
C LYS A 359 -3.84 1.24 -28.69
N THR A 360 -4.13 0.33 -29.62
CA THR A 360 -5.50 0.04 -30.07
C THR A 360 -6.31 -0.67 -28.98
N ALA A 361 -5.72 -1.63 -28.25
CA ALA A 361 -6.37 -2.33 -27.16
C ALA A 361 -6.67 -1.43 -25.95
N VAL A 362 -5.71 -0.59 -25.53
CA VAL A 362 -5.91 0.37 -24.42
C VAL A 362 -6.89 1.46 -24.79
N ALA A 363 -6.80 2.04 -26.00
CA ALA A 363 -7.76 3.04 -26.46
C ALA A 363 -9.19 2.48 -26.53
N ARG A 364 -9.36 1.21 -26.94
CA ARG A 364 -10.68 0.52 -26.90
C ARG A 364 -11.21 0.33 -25.49
N GLN A 365 -10.33 0.11 -24.51
CA GLN A 365 -10.72 -0.09 -23.12
C GLN A 365 -11.01 1.23 -22.39
N GLU A 366 -10.21 2.26 -22.61
CA GLU A 366 -10.50 3.64 -22.14
C GLU A 366 -11.82 4.15 -22.73
N PHE A 367 -12.09 3.88 -24.02
CA PHE A 367 -13.37 4.23 -24.66
C PHE A 367 -14.56 3.49 -24.03
N LYS A 368 -14.45 2.18 -23.77
CA LYS A 368 -15.51 1.42 -23.07
C LYS A 368 -15.79 1.95 -21.66
N THR A 369 -14.74 2.31 -20.93
CA THR A 369 -14.86 2.80 -19.55
C THR A 369 -15.47 4.21 -19.51
N ALA A 370 -15.11 5.08 -20.47
CA ALA A 370 -15.66 6.42 -20.61
C ALA A 370 -17.14 6.42 -21.06
N VAL A 371 -17.55 5.48 -21.91
CA VAL A 371 -18.93 5.35 -22.39
C VAL A 371 -19.85 4.70 -21.34
N LEU A 372 -19.34 3.80 -20.49
CA LEU A 372 -20.17 3.07 -19.51
C LEU A 372 -20.26 3.72 -18.12
N HIS A 373 -19.36 4.65 -17.74
CA HIS A 373 -19.38 5.26 -16.40
C HIS A 373 -19.16 6.80 -16.37
N PRO A 374 -20.06 7.63 -16.94
CA PRO A 374 -19.89 9.10 -16.89
C PRO A 374 -20.07 9.71 -15.49
N ARG A 375 -20.78 9.04 -14.57
CA ARG A 375 -21.25 9.66 -13.32
C ARG A 375 -20.30 9.57 -12.12
N ILE A 376 -19.24 8.76 -12.16
CA ILE A 376 -18.42 8.49 -10.97
C ILE A 376 -17.19 9.42 -10.88
N HIS A 377 -16.63 9.85 -12.01
CA HIS A 377 -15.49 10.77 -12.00
C HIS A 377 -15.85 12.22 -11.63
N GLN A 378 -17.08 12.68 -11.88
CA GLN A 378 -17.55 14.01 -11.44
C GLN A 378 -17.86 14.06 -9.93
N ALA A 379 -18.32 12.97 -9.32
CA ALA A 379 -18.67 12.96 -7.89
C ALA A 379 -17.43 13.13 -6.98
N ASN A 380 -16.29 12.52 -7.34
CA ASN A 380 -15.06 12.62 -6.55
C ASN A 380 -14.29 13.94 -6.76
N SER A 381 -14.45 14.63 -7.90
CA SER A 381 -13.81 15.94 -8.13
C SER A 381 -14.63 17.13 -7.59
N MET A 382 -15.96 17.02 -7.54
CA MET A 382 -16.85 18.06 -7.01
C MET A 382 -16.84 18.13 -5.47
N LEU A 383 -16.66 17.00 -4.77
CA LEU A 383 -16.59 16.99 -3.30
C LEU A 383 -15.31 17.67 -2.75
N TRP A 384 -14.22 17.68 -3.53
CA TRP A 384 -12.96 18.34 -3.14
C TRP A 384 -12.91 19.83 -3.49
N THR A 385 -13.53 20.26 -4.59
CA THR A 385 -13.61 21.70 -4.94
C THR A 385 -14.65 22.44 -4.09
N GLY A 386 -15.77 21.79 -3.73
CA GLY A 386 -16.80 22.40 -2.87
C GLY A 386 -16.35 22.72 -1.44
N ALA A 387 -15.45 21.91 -0.87
CA ALA A 387 -14.91 22.12 0.48
C ALA A 387 -13.85 23.24 0.55
N MET A 388 -13.10 23.48 -0.54
CA MET A 388 -12.16 24.61 -0.62
C MET A 388 -12.85 25.93 -0.95
N LEU A 389 -13.88 25.96 -1.79
CA LEU A 389 -14.61 27.20 -2.11
C LEU A 389 -15.38 27.77 -0.91
N LYS A 390 -15.93 26.92 -0.03
CA LYS A 390 -16.60 27.39 1.20
C LYS A 390 -15.66 28.10 2.18
N LYS A 391 -14.37 27.75 2.19
CA LYS A 391 -13.38 28.37 3.09
C LYS A 391 -12.83 29.70 2.52
N THR A 392 -12.84 29.87 1.20
CA THR A 392 -12.41 31.12 0.55
C THR A 392 -13.53 32.16 0.48
N VAL A 393 -14.80 31.75 0.31
CA VAL A 393 -15.94 32.70 0.28
C VAL A 393 -16.25 33.27 1.68
N ASN A 394 -16.04 32.51 2.75
CA ASN A 394 -16.26 33.00 4.11
C ASN A 394 -15.17 33.98 4.63
N ASN A 395 -14.02 34.08 3.95
CA ASN A 395 -12.95 35.02 4.32
C ASN A 395 -12.95 36.33 3.51
N VAL A 396 -13.89 36.49 2.56
CA VAL A 396 -14.00 37.70 1.72
C VAL A 396 -15.23 38.57 2.09
N LEU A 397 -16.11 38.11 2.98
CA LEU A 397 -17.34 38.82 3.34
C LEU A 397 -17.40 39.34 4.80
N HIS A 398 -16.25 39.51 5.46
CA HIS A 398 -16.18 40.16 6.78
C HIS A 398 -15.17 41.30 6.82
N VAL A 399 -15.41 42.32 5.99
CA VAL A 399 -15.03 43.71 6.29
C VAL A 399 -16.16 44.62 5.82
N ARG A 400 -17.13 44.87 6.72
CA ARG A 400 -17.92 46.11 6.86
C ARG A 400 -19.11 45.86 7.78
N GLY A 401 -19.12 46.58 8.93
CA GLY A 401 -20.24 47.04 9.78
C GLY A 401 -21.41 46.08 10.07
N SER A 402 -22.10 46.08 11.21
CA SER A 402 -22.16 46.93 12.40
C SER A 402 -23.33 46.33 13.23
N GLU A 403 -23.22 46.41 14.55
CA GLU A 403 -24.30 46.46 15.55
C GLU A 403 -25.22 45.25 15.87
N VAL A 404 -25.13 44.87 17.17
CA VAL A 404 -26.20 44.61 18.16
C VAL A 404 -27.24 43.50 17.90
N ALA A 405 -27.18 42.43 18.71
CA ALA A 405 -28.24 41.97 19.64
C ALA A 405 -28.14 40.46 19.97
N SER A 406 -28.27 40.20 21.26
CA SER A 406 -28.47 38.93 22.00
C SER A 406 -29.19 37.76 21.29
N GLN A 407 -28.76 36.52 21.55
CA GLN A 407 -29.53 35.56 22.36
C GLN A 407 -28.81 34.21 22.56
N ASP A 408 -28.95 33.69 23.77
CA ASP A 408 -28.52 32.38 24.27
C ASP A 408 -28.99 31.19 23.42
N ARG A 409 -28.12 30.19 23.26
CA ARG A 409 -28.50 28.77 23.39
C ARG A 409 -27.28 27.86 23.63
N LYS A 410 -27.47 27.01 24.65
CA LYS A 410 -26.56 26.04 25.27
C LYS A 410 -25.80 25.15 24.27
N SER A 411 -24.49 25.07 24.43
CA SER A 411 -23.66 23.98 23.91
C SER A 411 -23.41 22.95 25.01
N THR A 412 -23.75 21.69 24.72
CA THR A 412 -23.24 20.53 25.46
C THR A 412 -22.03 20.04 24.68
N SER A 413 -20.83 20.18 25.27
CA SER A 413 -19.57 19.86 24.62
C SER A 413 -19.27 18.35 24.68
N LEU A 414 -18.99 17.76 23.53
CA LEU A 414 -18.25 16.51 23.34
C LEU A 414 -16.78 16.71 23.75
N ARG A 415 -16.50 16.77 25.05
CA ARG A 415 -15.13 16.86 25.59
C ARG A 415 -14.73 15.76 26.57
N ASP A 416 -15.62 14.83 26.89
CA ASP A 416 -15.36 13.83 27.94
C ASP A 416 -15.09 12.42 27.37
N ALA A 417 -14.34 12.30 26.27
CA ALA A 417 -14.01 10.98 25.70
C ALA A 417 -12.51 10.77 25.42
N LEU A 418 -11.63 11.63 25.94
CA LEU A 418 -10.17 11.47 25.77
C LEU A 418 -9.36 11.91 27.00
N ASP A 419 -9.78 11.46 28.19
CA ASP A 419 -8.88 11.30 29.34
C ASP A 419 -8.79 9.81 29.72
#